data_AF-A0A7J8Y4Q9-F1
#
_entry.id   AF-A0A7J8Y4Q9-F1
#
_cell.length_a   1.000
_cell.length_b   1.000
_cell.length_c   1.000
_cell.angle_alpha   90.00
_cell.angle_beta   90.00
_cell.angle_gamma   90.00
#
_symmetry.space_group_name_H-M   'P 1'
#
loop_
_entity.id
_entity.type
_entity.pdbx_description
1 polymer ?
#
loop_
_entity_poly.entity_id
_entity_poly.type
_entity_poly.pdbx_seq_one_letter_code
_entity_poly.pdbx_strand_id
1 'polypeptide(L)' 'STLCGGEIPFIIFSSTGKPYSFGHPSIESIAKHISNASQRLNDTTDAPVETYLRKLYE' A
#
# COMPACT_ATOMS: atom_id res chain seq x y z
N SER A 1 10.14 -5.43 -1.73
CA SER A 1 11.52 -4.95 -1.90
C SER A 1 12.55 -6.06 -1.80
N THR A 2 12.78 -6.65 -0.63
CA THR A 2 13.98 -7.50 -0.43
C THR A 2 13.92 -8.85 -1.14
N LEU A 3 12.84 -9.62 -0.98
CA LEU A 3 12.75 -10.97 -1.57
C LEU A 3 12.39 -10.95 -3.07
N CYS A 4 11.55 -10.00 -3.49
CA CYS A 4 10.98 -9.97 -4.85
C CYS A 4 11.32 -8.70 -5.63
N GLY A 5 12.19 -7.81 -5.11
CA GLY A 5 12.52 -6.54 -5.78
C GLY A 5 11.38 -5.51 -5.87
N GLY A 6 10.17 -5.84 -5.42
CA GLY A 6 9.00 -4.99 -5.64
C GLY A 6 9.03 -3.64 -4.91
N GLU A 7 8.49 -2.62 -5.57
CA GLU A 7 8.21 -1.29 -5.00
C GLU A 7 7.06 -1.37 -4.00
N ILE A 8 7.23 -0.77 -2.82
CA ILE A 8 6.23 -0.82 -1.75
C ILE A 8 6.09 0.57 -1.14
N PRO A 9 4.96 1.27 -1.34
CA PRO A 9 4.59 2.44 -0.56
C PRO A 9 3.81 2.03 0.70
N PHE A 10 4.16 2.59 1.85
CA PHE A 10 3.42 2.38 3.11
C PHE A 10 3.22 3.71 3.82
N ILE A 11 1.96 4.07 4.10
CA ILE A 11 1.58 5.34 4.74
C ILE A 11 0.58 5.03 5.85
N ILE A 12 0.85 5.52 7.07
CA ILE A 12 -0.08 5.46 8.21
C ILE A 12 -0.34 6.89 8.70
N PHE A 13 -1.60 7.20 8.96
CA PHE A 13 -1.99 8.41 9.67
C PHE A 13 -2.22 8.08 11.14
N SER A 14 -1.58 8.83 12.03
CA SER A 14 -1.92 8.78 13.45
C SER A 14 -3.34 9.29 13.71
N SER A 15 -3.87 9.05 14.90
CA SER A 15 -5.19 9.57 15.32
C SER A 15 -5.30 11.10 15.26
N THR A 16 -4.17 11.83 15.32
CA THR A 16 -4.11 13.28 15.17
C THR A 16 -3.91 13.73 13.71
N GLY A 17 -3.92 12.79 12.75
CA GLY A 17 -3.76 13.07 11.33
C GLY A 17 -2.32 13.24 10.86
N LYS A 18 -1.31 13.13 11.74
CA LYS A 18 0.10 13.21 11.32
C LYS A 18 0.48 11.97 10.49
N PRO A 19 1.02 12.13 9.26
CA PRO A 19 1.45 11.01 8.43
C PRO A 19 2.82 10.48 8.86
N TYR A 20 2.99 9.17 8.70
CA TYR A 20 4.24 8.45 8.77
C TYR A 20 4.34 7.59 7.52
N SER A 21 5.47 7.65 6.83
CA SER A 21 5.64 6.91 5.58
C SER A 21 6.96 6.16 5.55
N PHE A 22 6.92 5.03 4.85
CA PHE A 22 8.07 4.24 4.46
C PHE A 22 7.88 3.83 3.00
N GLY A 23 8.98 3.74 2.26
CA GLY A 23 8.92 3.23 0.90
C GLY A 23 10.25 2.66 0.47
N HIS A 24 10.19 1.68 -0.44
CA HIS A 24 11.37 1.13 -1.10
C HIS A 24 11.24 1.26 -2.63
N PRO A 25 12.23 1.86 -3.33
CA PRO A 25 13.52 2.34 -2.80
C PRO A 25 13.41 3.64 -1.98
N SER A 26 12.46 4.52 -2.29
CA SER A 26 12.09 5.68 -1.48
C SER A 26 10.63 6.05 -1.73
N ILE A 27 9.98 6.71 -0.77
CA ILE A 27 8.58 7.14 -0.93
C ILE A 27 8.42 8.14 -2.08
N GLU A 28 9.42 9.00 -2.30
CA GLU A 28 9.42 10.00 -3.38
C GLU A 28 9.49 9.35 -4.77
N SER A 29 10.37 8.36 -4.95
CA SER A 29 10.49 7.63 -6.23
C SER A 29 9.18 6.96 -6.61
N ILE A 30 8.54 6.31 -5.64
CA ILE A 30 7.27 5.62 -5.86
C ILE A 30 6.15 6.63 -6.12
N ALA A 31 6.09 7.75 -5.39
CA ALA A 31 5.08 8.78 -5.62
C ALA A 31 5.16 9.36 -7.04
N LYS A 32 6.37 9.61 -7.54
CA LYS A 32 6.61 10.05 -8.93
C LYS A 32 6.19 8.98 -9.95
N HIS A 33 6.44 7.71 -9.66
CA HIS A 33 6.01 6.61 -10.53
C HIS A 33 4.48 6.52 -10.60
N ILE A 34 3.79 6.57 -9.45
CA ILE A 34 2.32 6.55 -9.36
C ILE A 34 1.71 7.77 -10.05
N SER A 35 2.26 8.98 -9.83
CA SER A 35 1.72 10.20 -10.46
C SER A 35 1.81 10.19 -11.98
N ASN A 36 2.77 9.43 -12.53
CA ASN A 36 2.96 9.27 -13.96
C ASN A 36 2.16 8.09 -14.54
N ALA A 37 1.58 7.23 -13.70
CA ALA A 37 0.79 6.09 -14.14
C ALA A 37 -0.57 6.57 -14.66
N SER A 38 -0.83 6.38 -15.96
CA SER A 38 -2.02 6.94 -16.62
C SER A 38 -3.30 6.10 -16.51
N GLN A 39 -3.31 4.91 -15.87
CA GLN A 39 -4.52 4.07 -15.85
C GLN A 39 -4.78 3.24 -14.59
N ARG A 40 -6.06 3.34 -14.19
CA ARG A 40 -6.93 2.55 -13.29
C ARG A 40 -6.23 1.58 -12.34
N LEU A 41 -6.08 2.06 -11.10
CA LEU A 41 -6.07 1.22 -9.91
C LEU A 41 -7.31 0.32 -9.97
N ASN A 42 -7.10 -0.99 -10.07
CA ASN A 42 -8.11 -1.98 -9.77
C ASN A 42 -8.32 -1.94 -8.24
N ASP A 43 -9.14 -0.98 -7.82
CA ASP A 43 -9.55 -0.75 -6.44
C ASP A 43 -10.13 -2.05 -5.87
N THR A 44 -9.27 -2.84 -5.23
CA THR A 44 -9.69 -3.96 -4.38
C THR A 44 -9.91 -3.39 -2.98
N THR A 45 -10.77 -2.36 -2.90
CA THR A 45 -11.00 -1.59 -1.68
C THR A 45 -12.08 -2.23 -0.81
N ASP A 46 -12.92 -3.08 -1.40
CA ASP A 46 -14.16 -3.58 -0.77
C ASP A 46 -14.08 -5.00 -0.18
N ALA A 47 -12.93 -5.66 -0.16
CA ALA A 47 -12.81 -6.95 0.51
C ALA A 47 -12.31 -6.73 1.95
N PRO A 48 -13.15 -6.90 2.99
CA PRO A 48 -12.66 -6.82 4.36
C PRO A 48 -11.62 -7.92 4.56
N VAL A 49 -10.42 -7.51 4.99
CA VAL A 49 -9.32 -8.43 5.36
C VAL A 49 -9.83 -9.51 6.34
N GLU A 50 -10.78 -9.14 7.19
CA GLU A 50 -11.48 -10.03 8.12
C GLU A 50 -12.15 -11.23 7.43
N THR A 51 -12.75 -11.06 6.26
CA THR A 51 -13.37 -12.17 5.50
C THR A 51 -12.34 -13.20 5.06
N TYR A 52 -11.13 -12.76 4.73
CA TYR A 52 -10.04 -13.66 4.36
C TYR A 52 -9.46 -14.37 5.59
N LEU A 53 -9.28 -13.64 6.69
CA LEU A 53 -8.77 -14.20 7.94
C LEU A 53 -9.73 -15.23 8.53
N ARG A 54 -11.04 -14.96 8.55
CA ARG A 54 -12.05 -15.88 9.09
C ARG A 54 -12.00 -17.25 8.40
N LYS A 55 -11.78 -17.31 7.09
CA LYS A 55 -11.68 -18.56 6.32
C LYS A 55 -10.45 -19.41 6.65
N LEU A 56 -9.41 -18.83 7.24
CA LEU A 56 -8.18 -19.56 7.60
C LEU A 56 -8.26 -20.19 9.00
N TYR A 57 -9.22 -19.77 9.82
CA TYR A 57 -9.44 -20.23 11.19
C TYR A 57 -10.76 -21.02 11.35
N GLU A 58 -11.49 -21.27 10.26
CA GLU A 58 -12.57 -22.27 10.16
C GLU A 58 -12.03 -23.54 9.48
#